data_AF-A0A3N1GZJ3-F1
#
_entry.id   AF-A0A3N1GZJ3-F1
#
_cell.length_a   1.000
_cell.length_b   1.000
_cell.length_c   1.000
_cell.angle_alpha   90.00
_cell.angle_beta   90.00
_cell.angle_gamma   90.00
#
_symmetry.space_group_name_H-M   'P 1'
#
loop_
_entity.id
_entity.type
_entity.pdbx_description
1 polymer ?
#
loop_
_entity_poly.entity_id
_entity_poly.type
_entity_poly.pdbx_seq_one_letter_code
_entity_poly.pdbx_strand_id
1 'polypeptide(L)'
;MARVFDRIEGNARAAQLLATVFDFDLERAEHVEPVRPTWDGEFRPVAGDAAGGTFYACGGPVLYASSEGGAGVLAADPTSALQLVIGVPTWHDVVARAPDLDAMRAAFDSTIAELREYEPDLDRHQAEVSAELGLDRVPVEELLIRLRSSLTDLSPRFRLINDEGDEYDPL
;
A
#
# COMPACT_ATOMS: atom_id res chain seq x y z
N MET A 1 21.52 0.03 8.71
CA MET A 1 20.12 0.49 8.86
C MET A 1 19.24 -0.74 8.76
N ALA A 2 18.44 -1.05 9.79
CA ALA A 2 17.41 -2.07 9.68
C ALA A 2 16.41 -1.67 8.59
N ARG A 3 15.97 -2.63 7.76
CA ARG A 3 14.96 -2.42 6.73
C ARG A 3 13.63 -2.09 7.43
N VAL A 4 12.74 -1.34 6.79
CA VAL A 4 11.53 -0.82 7.48
C VAL A 4 10.61 -1.93 7.98
N PHE A 5 10.54 -3.07 7.29
CA PHE A 5 9.79 -4.25 7.74
C PHE A 5 10.39 -4.85 9.03
N ASP A 6 11.71 -4.94 9.16
CA ASP A 6 12.37 -5.38 10.40
C ASP A 6 11.98 -4.49 11.61
N ARG A 7 11.72 -3.20 11.37
CA ARG A 7 11.25 -2.28 12.43
C ARG A 7 9.82 -2.56 12.85
N ILE A 8 8.95 -2.93 11.89
CA ILE A 8 7.57 -3.30 12.19
C ILE A 8 7.55 -4.61 12.99
N GLU A 9 8.30 -5.63 12.55
CA GLU A 9 8.41 -6.92 13.25
C GLU A 9 8.94 -6.75 14.69
N GLY A 10 9.88 -5.82 14.89
CA GLY A 10 10.42 -5.49 16.21
C GLY A 10 9.55 -4.57 17.07
N ASN A 11 8.42 -4.06 16.55
CA ASN A 11 7.58 -3.06 17.23
C ASN A 11 6.10 -3.47 17.22
N ALA A 12 5.68 -4.15 18.29
CA ALA A 12 4.31 -4.64 18.43
C ALA A 12 3.25 -3.54 18.35
N ARG A 13 3.55 -2.31 18.80
CA ARG A 13 2.58 -1.21 18.74
C ARG A 13 2.42 -0.69 17.31
N ALA A 14 3.52 -0.54 16.58
CA ALA A 14 3.46 -0.16 15.18
C ALA A 14 2.77 -1.22 14.32
N ALA A 15 3.09 -2.50 14.53
CA ALA A 15 2.44 -3.62 13.84
C ALA A 15 0.93 -3.65 14.10
N GLN A 16 0.51 -3.47 15.35
CA GLN A 16 -0.91 -3.40 15.69
C GLN A 16 -1.62 -2.24 14.98
N LEU A 17 -1.06 -1.02 15.03
CA LEU A 17 -1.68 0.13 14.39
C LEU A 17 -1.78 -0.03 12.87
N LEU A 18 -0.72 -0.53 12.23
CA LEU A 18 -0.73 -0.83 10.80
C LEU A 18 -1.83 -1.82 10.44
N ALA A 19 -1.96 -2.91 11.20
CA ALA A 19 -2.97 -3.93 10.92
C ALA A 19 -4.40 -3.43 11.17
N THR A 20 -4.67 -2.71 12.26
CA THR A 20 -6.04 -2.39 12.65
C THR A 20 -6.57 -1.06 12.12
N VAL A 21 -5.70 -0.13 11.72
CA VAL A 21 -6.10 1.24 11.29
C VAL A 21 -5.74 1.50 9.83
N PHE A 22 -4.64 0.92 9.34
CA PHE A 22 -4.08 1.24 8.02
C PHE A 22 -4.12 0.06 7.04
N ASP A 23 -4.84 -1.01 7.39
CA ASP A 23 -5.02 -2.21 6.58
C ASP A 23 -3.71 -2.79 6.01
N PHE A 24 -2.65 -2.75 6.82
CA PHE A 24 -1.34 -3.29 6.49
C PHE A 24 -0.91 -4.29 7.56
N ASP A 25 -1.26 -5.56 7.37
CA ASP A 25 -1.06 -6.62 8.34
C ASP A 25 -0.01 -7.65 7.87
N LEU A 26 1.09 -7.75 8.61
CA LEU A 26 2.18 -8.69 8.33
C LEU A 26 1.74 -10.15 8.51
N GLU A 27 0.72 -10.41 9.33
CA GLU A 27 0.18 -11.76 9.57
C GLU A 27 -0.77 -12.21 8.44
N ARG A 28 -1.17 -11.31 7.53
CA ARG A 28 -2.07 -11.57 6.39
C ARG A 28 -1.35 -11.59 5.04
N ALA A 29 -0.05 -11.92 5.03
CA ALA A 29 0.77 -11.89 3.83
C ALA A 29 0.47 -13.01 2.80
N GLU A 30 -0.39 -13.98 3.12
CA GLU A 30 -0.79 -15.03 2.18
C GLU A 30 -1.84 -14.49 1.20
N HIS A 31 -1.55 -14.57 -0.10
CA HIS A 31 -2.50 -14.15 -1.14
C HIS A 31 -3.58 -15.19 -1.38
N VAL A 32 -4.74 -14.73 -1.86
CA VAL A 32 -5.95 -15.57 -2.04
C VAL A 32 -5.77 -16.68 -3.07
N GLU A 33 -4.85 -16.50 -4.01
CA GLU A 33 -4.52 -17.49 -5.03
C GLU A 33 -3.01 -17.49 -5.36
N PRO A 34 -2.49 -18.55 -6.02
CA PRO A 34 -1.12 -18.56 -6.52
C PRO A 34 -0.93 -17.51 -7.62
N VAL A 35 0.08 -16.65 -7.43
CA VAL A 35 0.50 -15.66 -8.43
C VAL A 35 1.99 -15.76 -8.70
N ARG A 36 2.39 -15.47 -9.94
CA ARG A 36 3.79 -15.40 -10.34
C ARG A 36 4.11 -14.10 -11.07
N PRO A 37 5.29 -13.52 -10.85
CA PRO A 37 5.74 -12.35 -11.57
C PRO A 37 6.11 -12.71 -13.02
N THR A 38 5.89 -11.76 -13.93
CA THR A 38 6.42 -11.80 -15.31
C THR A 38 7.89 -11.38 -15.41
N TRP A 39 8.44 -10.82 -14.33
CA TRP A 39 9.81 -10.34 -14.24
C TRP A 39 10.69 -11.27 -13.39
N ASP A 40 11.99 -11.21 -13.63
CA ASP A 40 12.99 -11.83 -12.76
C ASP A 40 13.35 -10.89 -11.61
N GLY A 41 13.39 -11.40 -10.38
CA GLY A 41 13.81 -10.61 -9.22
C GLY A 41 13.16 -11.07 -7.92
N GLU A 42 13.32 -10.26 -6.87
CA GLU A 42 12.58 -10.47 -5.63
C GLU A 42 11.08 -10.28 -5.90
N PHE A 43 10.28 -11.20 -5.39
CA PHE A 43 8.83 -11.12 -5.33
C PHE A 43 8.43 -11.87 -4.07
N ARG A 44 8.21 -11.12 -2.98
CA ARG A 44 7.99 -11.68 -1.66
C ARG A 44 6.81 -10.96 -1.00
N PRO A 45 5.79 -11.69 -0.54
CA PRO A 45 4.69 -11.07 0.20
C PRO A 45 5.21 -10.51 1.53
N VAL A 46 4.70 -9.36 1.93
CA VAL A 46 5.14 -8.64 3.14
C VAL A 46 4.00 -8.24 4.06
N ALA A 47 2.79 -8.11 3.54
CA ALA A 47 1.58 -7.83 4.31
C ALA A 47 0.34 -8.12 3.46
N GLY A 48 -0.83 -8.13 4.08
CA GLY A 48 -2.12 -8.08 3.40
C GLY A 48 -3.08 -7.12 4.09
N ASP A 49 -4.24 -6.95 3.48
CA ASP A 49 -5.34 -6.15 4.02
C ASP A 49 -6.55 -7.00 4.45
N ALA A 50 -7.57 -6.34 5.00
CA ALA A 50 -8.80 -7.00 5.40
C ALA A 50 -9.66 -7.47 4.21
N ALA A 51 -9.51 -6.88 3.03
CA ALA A 51 -10.25 -7.21 1.81
C ALA A 51 -9.68 -8.44 1.07
N GLY A 52 -8.50 -8.92 1.45
CA GLY A 52 -7.83 -10.06 0.82
C GLY A 52 -6.74 -9.67 -0.19
N GLY A 53 -6.40 -8.38 -0.26
CA GLY A 53 -5.24 -7.91 -1.00
C GLY A 53 -3.92 -8.23 -0.33
N THR A 54 -2.84 -8.21 -1.11
CA THR A 54 -1.50 -8.55 -0.65
C THR A 54 -0.47 -7.55 -1.18
N PHE A 55 0.39 -7.09 -0.28
CA PHE A 55 1.55 -6.25 -0.59
C PHE A 55 2.78 -7.13 -0.79
N TYR A 56 3.55 -6.86 -1.85
CA TYR A 56 4.75 -7.57 -2.23
C TYR A 56 5.95 -6.62 -2.29
N ALA A 57 7.06 -7.02 -1.67
CA ALA A 57 8.35 -6.38 -1.91
C ALA A 57 8.98 -6.94 -3.18
N CYS A 58 9.37 -6.06 -4.10
CA CYS A 58 9.84 -6.42 -5.44
C CYS A 58 11.30 -6.03 -5.71
N GLY A 59 12.18 -6.12 -4.70
CA GLY A 59 13.60 -5.74 -4.83
C GLY A 59 13.85 -4.22 -4.88
N GLY A 60 12.86 -3.45 -4.42
CA GLY A 60 12.82 -2.00 -4.44
C GLY A 60 11.36 -1.60 -4.28
N PRO A 61 10.56 -1.55 -5.35
CA PRO A 61 9.15 -1.19 -5.28
C PRO A 61 8.31 -2.10 -4.38
N VAL A 62 7.18 -1.55 -3.93
CA VAL A 62 6.10 -2.30 -3.29
C VAL A 62 4.91 -2.36 -4.24
N LEU A 63 4.57 -3.57 -4.64
CA LEU A 63 3.40 -3.88 -5.46
C LEU A 63 2.24 -4.31 -4.55
N TYR A 64 1.03 -3.96 -4.94
CA TYR A 64 -0.19 -4.49 -4.35
C TYR A 64 -0.93 -5.33 -5.39
N ALA A 65 -1.46 -6.47 -4.96
CA ALA A 65 -2.37 -7.31 -5.73
C ALA A 65 -3.67 -7.48 -4.95
N SER A 66 -4.81 -7.11 -5.56
CA SER A 66 -6.13 -7.32 -4.97
C SER A 66 -6.56 -8.77 -5.12
N SER A 67 -7.50 -9.19 -4.27
CA SER A 67 -8.20 -10.48 -4.42
C SER A 67 -9.07 -10.57 -5.67
N GLU A 68 -9.39 -9.43 -6.29
CA GLU A 68 -10.27 -9.31 -7.46
C GLU A 68 -9.49 -9.32 -8.79
N GLY A 69 -8.20 -9.67 -8.77
CA GLY A 69 -7.38 -9.79 -9.98
C GLY A 69 -6.76 -8.48 -10.49
N GLY A 70 -6.70 -7.43 -9.67
CA GLY A 70 -6.04 -6.15 -10.00
C GLY A 70 -4.66 -6.03 -9.36
N ALA A 71 -3.65 -5.51 -10.05
CA ALA A 71 -2.30 -5.33 -9.50
C ALA A 71 -1.60 -4.05 -9.98
N GLY A 72 -0.80 -3.46 -9.09
CA GLY A 72 -0.07 -2.22 -9.38
C GLY A 72 0.98 -1.87 -8.33
N VAL A 73 2.01 -1.14 -8.74
CA VAL A 73 3.04 -0.61 -7.86
C VAL A 73 2.50 0.61 -7.14
N LEU A 74 2.43 0.55 -5.81
CA LEU A 74 1.96 1.65 -4.96
C LEU A 74 3.07 2.63 -4.62
N ALA A 75 4.31 2.14 -4.49
CA ALA A 75 5.46 2.97 -4.13
C ALA A 75 6.78 2.39 -4.66
N ALA A 76 7.75 3.28 -4.86
CA ALA A 76 9.08 2.94 -5.36
C ALA A 76 9.97 2.19 -4.34
N ASP A 77 9.62 2.24 -3.06
CA ASP A 77 10.36 1.60 -1.97
C ASP A 77 9.46 1.32 -0.75
N PRO A 78 9.87 0.43 0.19
CA PRO A 78 9.07 0.08 1.36
C PRO A 78 8.76 1.24 2.32
N THR A 79 9.67 2.20 2.44
CA THR A 79 9.45 3.38 3.29
C THR A 79 8.38 4.26 2.69
N SER A 80 8.46 4.52 1.38
CA SER A 80 7.45 5.28 0.65
C SER A 80 6.08 4.57 0.64
N ALA A 81 6.05 3.24 0.62
CA ALA A 81 4.81 2.47 0.74
C ALA A 81 4.13 2.70 2.09
N LEU A 82 4.89 2.64 3.18
CA LEU A 82 4.34 2.88 4.52
C LEU A 82 3.89 4.34 4.70
N GLN A 83 4.64 5.30 4.17
CA GLN A 83 4.21 6.70 4.17
C GLN A 83 2.90 6.88 3.41
N LEU A 84 2.69 6.15 2.31
CA LEU A 84 1.44 6.17 1.55
C LEU A 84 0.28 5.59 2.37
N VAL A 85 0.37 4.34 2.86
CA VAL A 85 -0.76 3.71 3.58
C VAL A 85 -1.11 4.45 4.87
N ILE A 86 -0.11 5.03 5.56
CA ILE A 86 -0.34 5.84 6.76
C ILE A 86 -0.96 7.19 6.39
N GLY A 87 -0.41 7.89 5.39
CA GLY A 87 -0.83 9.25 5.03
C GLY A 87 -2.12 9.31 4.20
N VAL A 88 -2.44 8.23 3.48
CA VAL A 88 -3.60 8.05 2.61
C VAL A 88 -4.24 6.69 2.95
N PRO A 89 -4.86 6.53 4.12
CA PRO A 89 -5.43 5.24 4.55
C PRO A 89 -6.52 4.72 3.62
N THR A 90 -7.19 5.61 2.87
CA THR A 90 -8.21 5.28 1.87
C THR A 90 -7.64 5.17 0.46
N TRP A 91 -6.36 4.78 0.33
CA TRP A 91 -5.66 4.75 -0.96
C TRP A 91 -6.35 3.86 -2.01
N HIS A 92 -7.09 2.81 -1.60
CA HIS A 92 -7.86 1.97 -2.53
C HIS A 92 -8.87 2.78 -3.37
N ASP A 93 -9.57 3.74 -2.75
CA ASP A 93 -10.51 4.62 -3.46
C ASP A 93 -9.79 5.64 -4.35
N VAL A 94 -8.57 5.99 -3.96
CA VAL A 94 -7.71 6.94 -4.67
C VAL A 94 -7.14 6.30 -5.95
N VAL A 95 -6.62 5.07 -5.88
CA VAL A 95 -6.03 4.38 -7.04
C VAL A 95 -7.06 4.19 -8.15
N ALA A 96 -8.32 3.92 -7.81
CA ALA A 96 -9.43 3.80 -8.76
C ALA A 96 -9.72 5.08 -9.57
N ARG A 97 -9.10 6.22 -9.20
CA ARG A 97 -9.20 7.50 -9.91
C ARG A 97 -7.93 7.90 -10.65
N ALA A 98 -6.86 7.12 -10.55
CA ALA A 98 -5.63 7.38 -11.28
C ALA A 98 -5.87 7.30 -12.81
N PRO A 99 -5.11 8.05 -13.63
CA PRO A 99 -3.99 8.94 -13.26
C PRO A 99 -4.40 10.41 -13.11
N ASP A 100 -5.68 10.72 -12.90
CA ASP A 100 -6.18 12.09 -12.75
C ASP A 100 -5.98 12.57 -11.29
N LEU A 101 -5.02 13.46 -11.07
CA LEU A 101 -4.68 13.95 -9.72
C LEU A 101 -5.83 14.70 -9.04
N ASP A 102 -6.64 15.45 -9.80
CA ASP A 102 -7.77 16.18 -9.24
C ASP A 102 -8.85 15.20 -8.78
N ALA A 103 -9.09 14.14 -9.57
CA ALA A 103 -10.02 13.07 -9.20
C ALA A 103 -9.50 12.23 -8.02
N MET A 104 -8.19 11.92 -7.98
CA MET A 104 -7.53 11.23 -6.86
C MET A 104 -7.65 12.05 -5.57
N ARG A 105 -7.39 13.36 -5.64
CA ARG A 105 -7.55 14.30 -4.51
C ARG A 105 -9.00 14.32 -4.03
N ALA A 106 -9.96 14.47 -4.94
CA ALA A 106 -11.38 14.50 -4.58
C ALA A 106 -11.84 13.19 -3.92
N ALA A 107 -11.38 12.03 -4.40
CA ALA A 107 -11.66 10.74 -3.79
C ALA A 107 -11.07 10.64 -2.38
N PHE A 108 -9.82 11.06 -2.19
CA PHE A 108 -9.21 11.12 -0.86
C PHE A 108 -10.01 12.02 0.09
N ASP A 109 -10.31 13.25 -0.32
CA ASP A 109 -10.99 14.23 0.55
C ASP A 109 -12.39 13.75 0.96
N SER A 110 -13.10 13.03 0.06
CA SER A 110 -14.39 12.41 0.37
C SER A 110 -14.27 11.27 1.37
N THR A 111 -13.38 10.32 1.10
CA THR A 111 -13.28 9.06 1.87
C THR A 111 -12.58 9.25 3.21
N ILE A 112 -11.62 10.18 3.31
CA ILE A 112 -10.97 10.50 4.58
C ILE A 112 -11.93 11.17 5.57
N ALA A 113 -12.91 11.93 5.07
CA ALA A 113 -13.94 12.52 5.92
C ALA A 113 -14.80 11.44 6.56
N GLU A 114 -15.23 10.44 5.77
CA GLU A 114 -15.99 9.29 6.27
C GLU A 114 -15.16 8.44 7.24
N LEU A 115 -13.90 8.14 6.91
CA LEU A 115 -13.03 7.37 7.79
C LEU A 115 -12.86 8.04 9.16
N ARG A 116 -12.74 9.37 9.22
CA ARG A 116 -12.61 10.12 10.48
C ARG A 116 -13.85 10.05 11.37
N GLU A 117 -15.02 9.74 10.83
CA GLU A 117 -16.22 9.51 11.63
C GLU A 117 -16.14 8.17 12.39
N TYR A 118 -15.52 7.15 11.78
CA TYR A 118 -15.33 5.83 12.38
C TYR A 118 -14.03 5.74 13.21
N GLU A 119 -12.99 6.45 12.78
CA GLU A 119 -11.67 6.51 13.41
C GLU A 119 -11.36 7.95 13.88
N PRO A 120 -11.99 8.42 14.97
CA PRO A 120 -11.83 9.79 15.46
C PRO A 120 -10.39 10.10 15.92
N ASP A 121 -9.62 9.06 16.25
CA ASP A 121 -8.21 9.15 16.65
C ASP A 121 -7.23 9.01 15.48
N LEU A 122 -7.68 9.00 14.23
CA LEU A 122 -6.85 8.74 13.06
C LEU A 122 -5.58 9.61 13.00
N ASP A 123 -5.72 10.92 13.20
CA ASP A 123 -4.57 11.84 13.15
C ASP A 123 -3.53 11.53 14.25
N ARG A 124 -3.99 11.07 15.43
CA ARG A 124 -3.14 10.63 16.53
C ARG A 124 -2.44 9.31 16.17
N HIS A 125 -3.19 8.34 15.63
CA HIS A 125 -2.63 7.05 15.19
C HIS A 125 -1.60 7.22 14.08
N GLN A 126 -1.83 8.11 13.11
CA GLN A 126 -0.87 8.45 12.06
C GLN A 126 0.43 9.01 12.64
N ALA A 127 0.33 9.93 13.59
CA ALA A 127 1.51 10.51 14.24
C ALA A 127 2.27 9.47 15.07
N GLU A 128 1.54 8.63 15.81
CA GLU A 128 2.11 7.57 16.65
C GLU A 128 2.87 6.55 15.81
N VAL A 129 2.23 5.93 14.81
CA VAL A 129 2.88 4.90 13.98
C VAL A 129 4.07 5.46 13.19
N SER A 130 3.99 6.70 12.72
CA SER A 130 5.11 7.36 12.04
C SER A 130 6.31 7.54 12.98
N ALA A 131 6.07 7.98 14.22
CA ALA A 131 7.11 8.15 15.22
C ALA A 131 7.75 6.81 15.63
N GLU A 132 6.92 5.80 15.87
CA GLU A 132 7.35 4.44 16.24
C GLU A 132 8.25 3.80 15.16
N LEU A 133 8.00 4.09 13.88
CA LEU A 133 8.79 3.58 12.76
C LEU A 133 9.94 4.51 12.33
N GLY A 134 10.02 5.71 12.89
CA GLY A 134 10.97 6.75 12.51
C GLY A 134 10.77 7.21 11.07
N LEU A 135 9.51 7.42 10.68
CA LEU A 135 9.09 7.89 9.36
C LEU A 135 8.75 9.38 9.38
N ASP A 136 9.19 10.09 8.35
CA ASP A 136 8.72 11.44 8.10
C ASP A 136 7.27 11.43 7.61
N ARG A 137 6.47 12.39 8.09
CA ARG A 137 5.13 12.63 7.56
C ARG A 137 5.23 13.42 6.26
N VAL A 138 4.76 12.81 5.16
CA VAL A 138 4.75 13.42 3.83
C VAL A 138 3.39 14.10 3.61
N PRO A 139 3.34 15.32 3.04
CA PRO A 139 2.08 15.94 2.67
C PRO A 139 1.29 15.08 1.69
N VAL A 140 -0.03 15.02 1.86
CA VAL A 140 -0.88 14.16 1.02
C VAL A 140 -0.71 14.45 -0.46
N GLU A 141 -0.56 15.71 -0.86
CA GLU A 141 -0.35 16.09 -2.27
C GLU A 141 0.86 15.41 -2.88
N GLU A 142 1.95 15.34 -2.13
CA GLU A 142 3.15 14.66 -2.58
C GLU A 142 2.97 13.13 -2.61
N LEU A 143 2.22 12.55 -1.67
CA LEU A 143 1.86 11.13 -1.69
C LEU A 143 1.03 10.77 -2.93
N LEU A 144 0.04 11.59 -3.31
CA LEU A 144 -0.79 11.37 -4.50
C LEU A 144 0.04 11.43 -5.79
N ILE A 145 0.95 12.40 -5.90
CA ILE A 145 1.87 12.53 -7.04
C ILE A 145 2.75 11.27 -7.16
N ARG A 146 3.34 10.82 -6.04
CA ARG A 146 4.19 9.62 -6.01
C ARG A 146 3.42 8.35 -6.36
N LEU A 147 2.20 8.20 -5.83
CA LEU A 147 1.32 7.08 -6.14
C LEU A 147 0.97 7.06 -7.63
N ARG A 148 0.52 8.19 -8.19
CA ARG A 148 0.24 8.31 -9.63
C ARG A 148 1.45 7.91 -10.46
N SER A 149 2.64 8.43 -10.17
CA SER A 149 3.86 8.07 -10.90
C SER A 149 4.20 6.58 -10.76
N SER A 150 3.95 5.97 -9.60
CA SER A 150 4.16 4.53 -9.43
C SER A 150 3.19 3.72 -10.30
N LEU A 151 1.92 4.11 -10.36
CA LEU A 151 0.91 3.50 -11.21
C LEU A 151 1.21 3.67 -12.71
N THR A 152 1.60 4.86 -13.15
CA THR A 152 1.82 5.12 -14.59
C THR A 152 3.19 4.70 -15.10
N ASP A 153 4.24 4.86 -14.30
CA ASP A 153 5.62 4.77 -14.77
C ASP A 153 6.30 3.46 -14.36
N LEU A 154 5.96 2.92 -13.19
CA LEU A 154 6.55 1.69 -12.64
C LEU A 154 5.69 0.46 -12.92
N SER A 155 4.39 0.52 -12.64
CA SER A 155 3.48 -0.64 -12.73
C SER A 155 3.51 -1.40 -14.05
N PRO A 156 3.64 -0.75 -15.24
CA PRO A 156 3.74 -1.48 -16.50
C PRO A 156 4.91 -2.49 -16.59
N ARG A 157 5.91 -2.38 -15.69
CA ARG A 157 7.07 -3.27 -15.59
C ARG A 157 6.90 -4.43 -14.60
N PHE A 158 5.86 -4.39 -13.77
CA PHE A 158 5.61 -5.35 -12.68
C PHE A 158 4.23 -5.99 -12.85
N ARG A 159 4.13 -7.00 -13.74
CA ARG A 159 2.86 -7.65 -14.06
C ARG A 159 2.79 -9.04 -13.45
N LEU A 160 1.65 -9.38 -12.87
CA LEU A 160 1.37 -10.66 -12.25
C LEU A 160 0.53 -11.54 -13.17
N ILE A 161 0.78 -12.84 -13.11
CA ILE A 161 0.01 -13.87 -13.80
C ILE A 161 -0.51 -14.85 -12.74
N ASN A 162 -1.80 -15.23 -12.82
CA ASN A 162 -2.40 -16.26 -11.99
C ASN A 162 -2.01 -17.68 -12.46
N ASP A 163 -2.50 -18.71 -11.77
CA ASP A 163 -2.18 -20.11 -12.13
C ASP A 163 -2.83 -20.55 -13.46
N GLU A 164 -3.89 -19.87 -13.90
CA GLU A 164 -4.54 -20.11 -15.20
C GLU A 164 -3.76 -19.50 -16.38
N GLY A 165 -2.78 -18.64 -16.09
CA GLY A 165 -1.98 -17.96 -17.11
C GLY A 165 -2.51 -16.58 -17.50
N ASP A 166 -3.57 -16.11 -16.85
CA ASP A 166 -4.15 -14.79 -17.08
C ASP A 166 -3.39 -13.70 -16.32
N GLU A 167 -3.23 -12.56 -16.97
CA GLU A 167 -2.56 -11.39 -16.41
C GLU A 167 -3.54 -10.61 -15.53
N TYR A 168 -3.08 -10.15 -14.37
CA TYR A 168 -3.86 -9.24 -13.51
C TYR A 168 -4.12 -7.92 -14.24
N ASP A 169 -5.32 -7.37 -14.06
CA ASP A 169 -5.67 -6.06 -14.56
C ASP A 169 -4.84 -4.96 -13.87
N PRO A 170 -4.54 -3.84 -14.56
CA PRO A 170 -3.94 -2.68 -13.90
C PRO A 170 -4.84 -2.15 -12.77
N LEU A 171 -4.21 -1.85 -11.63
CA LEU A 171 -4.86 -1.25 -10.46
C LEU A 171 -5.44 0.14 -10.71
#